data_AF-A0A948TIR6-F1
#
_entry.id   AF-A0A948TIR6-F1
#
_cell.length_a   1.000
_cell.length_b   1.000
_cell.length_c   1.000
_cell.angle_alpha   90.00
_cell.angle_beta   90.00
_cell.angle_gamma   90.00
#
_symmetry.space_group_name_H-M   'P 1'
#
loop_
_entity.id
_entity.type
_entity.pdbx_description
1 polymer ?
#
loop_
_entity_poly.entity_id
_entity_poly.type
_entity_poly.pdbx_seq_one_letter_code
_entity_poly.pdbx_strand_id
1 'polypeptide(L)'
;PAPATAVAPATAPALAPAAQASAATVEASPAAPAAVITVAPVVSDTSFDDSEDYEEDDSEEEDSEEVELNPAQQMIHNYLLRCHQGLDACTYFTGRGLSAEVATRFNLGYDAFYRTLPQNQLMTEMSAWQMQQLNNLETWQAAIIPLSADSFVAYKIATVNASGLALPSSWDLDERRYVGTMQCFNVQALSRSLYNHSPVFITGSEIDALSLESLNLPALALGHASNVGSLMLHLQQMVSNKSPEALSLNCYLALPSGALWHEAQVQLQRCCKELKLSCHVVDLNTPYSSINLCLLQNRTLLINKLYHLNDIADVQLQSAVAPSTPLNASSLVLSLENLAKLQLSPLLYTMASPAVALSRLVLACLVDNPQHQLIYAGSKMQWQMLCAMLTPQNGQNATSGNNAAGITGSEAVATGASVNATGVLTPQLHTKFLELPLSLSADDIEQTLRHGLTMARLNGMQELTLMVDTFALDLNLCAQISARIARLPTEFEIPVMVWCSLEQKHLFEGNSLQTIEMAQGRENEIVFLTLDSSCRQHRFSTFQGY
;
A
#
# COMPACT_ATOMS: atom_id res chain seq x y z
N PRO A 1 -23.52 -34.45 -59.21
CA PRO A 1 -22.92 -34.53 -60.56
C PRO A 1 -22.58 -33.12 -61.08
N ALA A 2 -21.29 -32.78 -61.03
CA ALA A 2 -20.72 -31.66 -61.80
C ALA A 2 -20.67 -32.02 -63.31
N PRO A 3 -20.36 -31.06 -64.19
CA PRO A 3 -18.94 -30.80 -64.48
C PRO A 3 -18.56 -29.32 -64.63
N ALA A 4 -17.24 -29.12 -64.64
CA ALA A 4 -16.49 -27.87 -64.59
C ALA A 4 -16.06 -27.34 -65.98
N THR A 5 -15.67 -26.05 -66.03
CA THR A 5 -14.56 -25.45 -66.82
C THR A 5 -14.57 -23.93 -66.52
N ALA A 6 -13.67 -23.36 -65.73
CA ALA A 6 -12.27 -22.99 -65.97
C ALA A 6 -12.08 -21.78 -66.91
N VAL A 7 -11.82 -20.59 -66.33
CA VAL A 7 -11.04 -19.48 -66.93
C VAL A 7 -10.21 -18.83 -65.82
N ALA A 8 -8.90 -18.73 -66.05
CA ALA A 8 -7.88 -18.15 -65.18
C ALA A 8 -7.42 -16.77 -65.71
N PRO A 9 -6.69 -15.95 -64.90
CA PRO A 9 -6.69 -14.49 -64.98
C PRO A 9 -5.46 -13.88 -65.67
N ALA A 10 -5.60 -12.60 -66.03
CA ALA A 10 -4.55 -11.76 -66.61
C ALA A 10 -3.63 -11.16 -65.53
N THR A 11 -2.33 -11.25 -65.82
CA THR A 11 -1.17 -10.75 -65.08
C THR A 11 -0.87 -9.27 -65.34
N ALA A 12 -0.45 -8.53 -64.30
CA ALA A 12 0.32 -7.28 -64.40
C ALA A 12 1.08 -7.02 -63.07
N PRO A 13 2.20 -6.26 -63.06
CA PRO A 13 3.45 -6.75 -62.48
C PRO A 13 3.89 -6.09 -61.16
N ALA A 14 4.87 -6.76 -60.55
CA ALA A 14 5.61 -6.37 -59.36
C ALA A 14 6.53 -5.15 -59.57
N LEU A 15 6.60 -4.29 -58.56
CA LEU A 15 7.63 -3.25 -58.38
C LEU A 15 8.16 -3.36 -56.95
N ALA A 16 9.45 -3.68 -56.84
CA ALA A 16 10.25 -3.68 -55.62
C ALA A 16 10.91 -2.30 -55.41
N PRO A 17 11.42 -2.00 -54.21
CA PRO A 17 11.48 -0.64 -53.67
C PRO A 17 12.80 0.09 -53.95
N ALA A 18 12.71 1.42 -54.08
CA ALA A 18 13.86 2.32 -54.13
C ALA A 18 14.22 2.80 -52.72
N ALA A 19 15.51 2.67 -52.40
CA ALA A 19 16.17 3.23 -51.23
C ALA A 19 16.58 4.70 -51.47
N GLN A 20 16.45 5.54 -50.43
CA GLN A 20 17.19 6.78 -50.15
C GLN A 20 16.65 7.31 -48.80
N ALA A 21 17.37 7.27 -47.67
CA ALA A 21 18.53 8.07 -47.27
C ALA A 21 18.24 9.58 -47.12
N SER A 22 17.87 10.00 -45.90
CA SER A 22 18.02 11.38 -45.38
C SER A 22 17.93 11.31 -43.86
N ALA A 23 19.04 11.45 -43.15
CA ALA A 23 19.63 12.70 -42.66
C ALA A 23 19.25 12.91 -41.18
N ALA A 24 20.26 12.74 -40.33
CA ALA A 24 20.21 12.89 -38.90
C ALA A 24 20.01 14.36 -38.51
N THR A 25 19.04 14.60 -37.62
CA THR A 25 18.91 15.86 -36.89
C THR A 25 19.16 15.56 -35.42
N VAL A 26 20.23 16.16 -34.91
CA VAL A 26 20.62 16.16 -33.50
C VAL A 26 19.72 17.16 -32.79
N GLU A 27 18.86 16.70 -31.89
CA GLU A 27 18.19 17.57 -30.92
C GLU A 27 18.64 17.21 -29.50
N ALA A 28 18.98 18.28 -28.78
CA ALA A 28 19.57 18.30 -27.47
C ALA A 28 18.57 17.90 -26.38
N SER A 29 19.03 17.04 -25.48
CA SER A 29 18.36 16.68 -24.23
C SER A 29 18.59 17.78 -23.18
N PRO A 30 17.56 18.25 -22.46
CA PRO A 30 17.73 18.88 -21.16
C PRO A 30 17.57 17.84 -20.05
N ALA A 31 18.57 17.82 -19.17
CA ALA A 31 18.73 16.94 -18.03
C ALA A 31 17.64 17.15 -16.96
N ALA A 32 17.15 16.03 -16.41
CA ALA A 32 16.47 15.97 -15.11
C ALA A 32 17.43 15.31 -14.09
N PRO A 33 17.53 15.81 -12.84
CA PRO A 33 18.42 15.23 -11.85
C PRO A 33 17.72 14.07 -11.13
N ALA A 34 18.12 12.83 -11.44
CA ALA A 34 17.79 11.67 -10.63
C ALA A 34 18.85 11.50 -9.54
N ALA A 35 18.46 11.61 -8.27
CA ALA A 35 19.28 11.23 -7.14
C ALA A 35 19.41 9.69 -7.14
N VAL A 36 20.56 9.20 -7.57
CA VAL A 36 20.90 7.77 -7.59
C VAL A 36 21.35 7.38 -6.17
N ILE A 37 20.60 6.48 -5.52
CA ILE A 37 21.04 5.81 -4.30
C ILE A 37 22.05 4.73 -4.72
N THR A 38 23.34 5.07 -4.71
CA THR A 38 24.42 4.10 -4.94
C THR A 38 24.76 3.35 -3.66
N VAL A 39 24.53 2.03 -3.66
CA VAL A 39 25.11 1.12 -2.67
C VAL A 39 26.48 0.67 -3.22
N ALA A 40 27.57 1.17 -2.65
CA ALA A 40 28.94 0.79 -3.02
C ALA A 40 29.55 -0.23 -2.05
N PRO A 41 30.35 -1.19 -2.52
CA PRO A 41 31.10 -2.12 -1.68
C PRO A 41 32.50 -1.55 -1.34
N VAL A 42 32.98 -1.77 -0.12
CA VAL A 42 34.33 -1.32 0.32
C VAL A 42 35.29 -2.50 0.35
N VAL A 43 36.40 -2.37 -0.42
CA VAL A 43 37.59 -3.23 -0.38
C VAL A 43 38.83 -2.31 -0.28
N SER A 44 39.57 -2.54 0.81
CA SER A 44 41.02 -2.34 1.11
C SER A 44 41.86 -1.15 0.60
N ASP A 45 42.63 -0.63 1.57
CA ASP A 45 44.02 -0.15 1.53
C ASP A 45 44.39 1.10 0.74
N THR A 46 44.93 2.08 1.47
CA THR A 46 46.29 2.61 1.20
C THR A 46 46.86 3.29 2.44
N SER A 47 48.09 2.92 2.75
CA SER A 47 49.04 3.57 3.64
C SER A 47 49.41 4.97 3.14
N PHE A 48 49.42 5.97 4.03
CA PHE A 48 50.25 7.15 3.85
C PHE A 48 50.74 7.64 5.23
N ASP A 49 52.06 7.64 5.32
CA ASP A 49 52.91 8.10 6.41
C ASP A 49 53.29 9.54 6.05
N ASP A 50 53.07 10.50 6.94
CA ASP A 50 54.00 11.60 7.17
C ASP A 50 53.55 12.47 8.36
N SER A 51 54.53 12.63 9.25
CA SER A 51 54.61 13.40 10.48
C SER A 51 54.32 14.89 10.33
N GLU A 52 53.68 15.49 11.33
CA GLU A 52 54.09 16.82 11.85
C GLU A 52 53.47 17.09 13.24
N ASP A 53 54.37 17.12 14.22
CA ASP A 53 54.49 17.94 15.42
C ASP A 53 53.28 18.44 16.23
N TYR A 54 53.30 17.97 17.49
CA TYR A 54 52.76 18.44 18.76
C TYR A 54 52.41 19.94 18.89
N GLU A 55 51.16 20.20 19.28
CA GLU A 55 50.90 21.09 20.42
C GLU A 55 50.09 20.30 21.47
N GLU A 56 50.69 20.15 22.65
CA GLU A 56 50.05 19.66 23.86
C GLU A 56 48.98 20.68 24.27
N ASP A 57 47.72 20.40 23.97
CA ASP A 57 46.59 21.15 24.52
C ASP A 57 46.06 20.35 25.71
N ASP A 58 46.13 21.00 26.87
CA ASP A 58 45.82 20.46 28.18
C ASP A 58 44.41 19.84 28.20
N SER A 59 44.36 18.57 28.59
CA SER A 59 43.14 17.83 28.85
C SER A 59 42.35 18.49 29.98
N GLU A 60 41.38 19.32 29.63
CA GLU A 60 40.19 19.47 30.45
C GLU A 60 39.45 18.12 30.39
N GLU A 61 39.72 17.28 31.39
CA GLU A 61 38.79 16.22 31.79
C GLU A 61 37.44 16.90 32.07
N GLU A 62 36.60 16.98 31.04
CA GLU A 62 35.17 17.19 31.23
C GLU A 62 34.69 16.00 32.06
N ASP A 63 34.63 16.21 33.37
CA ASP A 63 33.86 15.42 34.32
C ASP A 63 32.46 15.25 33.72
N SER A 64 32.26 14.16 32.99
CA SER A 64 30.96 13.74 32.52
C SER A 64 30.14 13.48 33.76
N GLU A 65 29.31 14.44 34.17
CA GLU A 65 28.36 14.30 35.26
C GLU A 65 27.64 12.95 35.07
N GLU A 66 27.99 11.95 35.89
CA GLU A 66 27.25 10.69 35.94
C GLU A 66 25.83 11.07 36.37
N VAL A 67 24.92 11.14 35.41
CA VAL A 67 23.51 11.38 35.67
C VAL A 67 23.04 10.29 36.63
N GLU A 68 22.84 10.66 37.89
CA GLU A 68 22.49 9.74 38.97
C GLU A 68 21.09 9.18 38.69
N LEU A 69 21.03 8.05 37.98
CA LEU A 69 19.79 7.38 37.59
C LEU A 69 19.00 7.03 38.85
N ASN A 70 17.69 7.25 38.84
CA ASN A 70 16.83 6.81 39.94
C ASN A 70 16.97 5.27 40.12
N PRO A 71 16.95 4.73 41.36
CA PRO A 71 17.02 3.29 41.64
C PRO A 71 16.16 2.41 40.72
N ALA A 72 14.96 2.85 40.33
CA ALA A 72 14.10 2.12 39.40
C ALA A 72 14.68 2.04 37.97
N GLN A 73 15.28 3.13 37.49
CA GLN A 73 15.93 3.20 36.17
C GLN A 73 17.22 2.37 36.16
N GLN A 74 18.01 2.41 37.24
CA GLN A 74 19.19 1.55 37.38
C GLN A 74 18.82 0.06 37.34
N MET A 75 17.71 -0.33 37.97
CA MET A 75 17.25 -1.72 37.94
C MET A 75 16.88 -2.18 36.52
N ILE A 76 16.17 -1.35 35.75
CA ILE A 76 15.80 -1.66 34.37
C ILE A 76 17.05 -1.68 33.48
N HIS A 77 17.94 -0.70 33.63
CA HIS A 77 19.20 -0.65 32.88
C HIS A 77 20.04 -1.93 33.09
N ASN A 78 20.23 -2.34 34.35
CA ASN A 78 20.94 -3.58 34.69
C ASN A 78 20.24 -4.82 34.15
N TYR A 79 18.91 -4.84 34.16
CA TYR A 79 18.13 -5.92 33.56
C TYR A 79 18.36 -6.01 32.05
N LEU A 80 18.33 -4.88 31.32
CA LEU A 80 18.56 -4.84 29.88
C LEU A 80 19.97 -5.30 29.52
N LEU A 81 20.99 -4.88 30.28
CA LEU A 81 22.37 -5.36 30.11
C LEU A 81 22.46 -6.88 30.27
N ARG A 82 21.82 -7.44 31.29
CA ARG A 82 21.77 -8.90 31.49
C ARG A 82 21.04 -9.60 30.34
N CYS A 83 19.93 -9.05 29.85
CA CYS A 83 19.21 -9.61 28.71
C CYS A 83 20.07 -9.58 27.44
N HIS A 84 20.83 -8.52 27.21
CA HIS A 84 21.74 -8.42 26.07
C HIS A 84 22.86 -9.47 26.12
N GLN A 85 23.43 -9.73 27.30
CA GLN A 85 24.39 -10.83 27.48
C GLN A 85 23.81 -12.21 27.14
N GLY A 86 22.48 -12.37 27.24
CA GLY A 86 21.77 -13.59 26.86
C GLY A 86 21.44 -13.70 25.37
N LEU A 87 21.81 -12.73 24.53
CA LEU A 87 21.43 -12.67 23.11
C LEU A 87 21.88 -13.90 22.31
N ASP A 88 23.06 -14.46 22.60
CA ASP A 88 23.60 -15.63 21.90
C ASP A 88 22.72 -16.89 22.08
N ALA A 89 21.93 -16.95 23.16
CA ALA A 89 20.98 -18.04 23.40
C ALA A 89 19.64 -17.85 22.65
N CYS A 90 19.48 -16.75 21.91
CA CYS A 90 18.24 -16.37 21.25
C CYS A 90 18.33 -16.48 19.73
N THR A 91 17.62 -17.45 19.16
CA THR A 91 17.50 -17.59 17.70
C THR A 91 16.32 -16.80 17.10
N TYR A 92 15.57 -16.06 17.91
CA TYR A 92 14.36 -15.36 17.47
C TYR A 92 14.69 -14.24 16.47
N PHE A 93 15.64 -13.36 16.80
CA PHE A 93 15.97 -12.21 15.94
C PHE A 93 16.62 -12.64 14.62
N THR A 94 17.50 -13.65 14.66
CA THR A 94 18.10 -14.24 13.45
C THR A 94 17.05 -14.96 12.61
N GLY A 95 16.13 -15.69 13.24
CA GLY A 95 14.96 -16.28 12.56
C GLY A 95 14.02 -15.25 11.94
N ARG A 96 14.01 -14.01 12.48
CA ARG A 96 13.29 -12.85 11.95
C ARG A 96 14.08 -12.07 10.89
N GLY A 97 15.26 -12.57 10.47
CA GLY A 97 16.06 -11.99 9.40
C GLY A 97 16.89 -10.78 9.79
N LEU A 98 17.04 -10.50 11.10
CA LEU A 98 17.86 -9.42 11.62
C LEU A 98 19.33 -9.85 11.70
N SER A 99 20.24 -8.96 11.32
CA SER A 99 21.68 -9.22 11.42
C SER A 99 22.17 -9.11 12.86
N ALA A 100 23.28 -9.78 13.19
CA ALA A 100 23.92 -9.66 14.49
C ALA A 100 24.35 -8.20 14.77
N GLU A 101 24.81 -7.48 13.74
CA GLU A 101 25.17 -6.06 13.84
C GLU A 101 23.98 -5.20 14.30
N VAL A 102 22.79 -5.40 13.72
CA VAL A 102 21.58 -4.67 14.13
C VAL A 102 21.19 -5.07 15.55
N ALA A 103 21.27 -6.36 15.89
CA ALA A 103 20.94 -6.82 17.23
C ALA A 103 21.86 -6.21 18.31
N THR A 104 23.15 -6.09 18.03
CA THR A 104 24.11 -5.40 18.89
C THR A 104 23.89 -3.90 18.92
N ARG A 105 23.70 -3.26 17.76
CA ARG A 105 23.47 -1.80 17.65
C ARG A 105 22.28 -1.32 18.47
N PHE A 106 21.20 -2.11 18.51
CA PHE A 106 19.98 -1.78 19.27
C PHE A 106 19.92 -2.43 20.65
N ASN A 107 21.02 -3.03 21.12
CA ASN A 107 21.11 -3.68 22.43
C ASN A 107 19.98 -4.69 22.68
N LEU A 108 19.61 -5.45 21.65
CA LEU A 108 18.54 -6.44 21.73
C LEU A 108 18.92 -7.53 22.73
N GLY A 109 17.94 -8.09 23.44
CA GLY A 109 18.19 -9.04 24.51
C GLY A 109 17.23 -10.22 24.53
N TYR A 110 17.52 -11.15 25.42
CA TYR A 110 16.73 -12.36 25.63
C TYR A 110 16.57 -12.67 27.11
N ASP A 111 15.36 -13.06 27.49
CA ASP A 111 15.07 -13.61 28.81
C ASP A 111 14.31 -14.94 28.66
N ALA A 112 14.94 -16.03 29.09
CA ALA A 112 14.35 -17.37 29.04
C ALA A 112 13.21 -17.57 30.06
N PHE A 113 13.10 -16.71 31.07
CA PHE A 113 12.17 -16.86 32.19
C PHE A 113 11.46 -15.54 32.52
N TYR A 114 11.11 -14.76 31.50
CA TYR A 114 10.41 -13.50 31.64
C TYR A 114 9.04 -13.70 32.29
N ARG A 115 8.74 -13.00 33.39
CA ARG A 115 7.47 -13.11 34.11
C ARG A 115 6.53 -11.98 33.74
N THR A 116 5.29 -12.31 33.40
CA THR A 116 4.26 -11.33 33.01
C THR A 116 2.88 -11.75 33.52
N LEU A 117 1.95 -10.80 33.53
CA LEU A 117 0.55 -11.06 33.88
C LEU A 117 -0.19 -11.80 32.75
N PRO A 118 -1.21 -12.63 33.10
CA PRO A 118 -2.11 -13.23 32.12
C PRO A 118 -2.87 -12.16 31.33
N GLN A 119 -3.29 -12.48 30.12
CA GLN A 119 -3.97 -11.57 29.20
C GLN A 119 -5.22 -10.92 29.85
N ASN A 120 -5.42 -9.61 29.62
CA ASN A 120 -6.44 -8.69 30.17
C ASN A 120 -6.09 -7.82 31.39
N GLN A 121 -4.82 -7.73 31.81
CA GLN A 121 -4.37 -6.71 32.77
C GLN A 121 -3.24 -5.86 32.18
N LEU A 122 -3.47 -4.55 32.05
CA LEU A 122 -2.48 -3.60 31.55
C LEU A 122 -1.37 -3.40 32.60
N MET A 123 -0.12 -3.66 32.21
CA MET A 123 1.07 -3.48 33.06
C MET A 123 1.44 -2.01 33.31
N THR A 124 0.85 -1.07 32.57
CA THR A 124 1.29 0.33 32.48
C THR A 124 1.18 1.14 33.78
N GLU A 125 0.57 0.61 34.83
CA GLU A 125 0.36 1.34 36.10
C GLU A 125 0.84 0.59 37.35
N MET A 126 1.47 -0.58 37.20
CA MET A 126 1.91 -1.38 38.36
C MET A 126 3.41 -1.24 38.62
N SER A 127 3.76 -0.89 39.84
CA SER A 127 5.16 -0.87 40.31
C SER A 127 5.77 -2.28 40.29
N ALA A 128 7.09 -2.38 40.09
CA ALA A 128 7.83 -3.65 40.10
C ALA A 128 7.62 -4.46 41.40
N TRP A 129 7.27 -3.80 42.50
CA TRP A 129 6.95 -4.43 43.78
C TRP A 129 5.55 -5.06 43.81
N GLN A 130 4.55 -4.48 43.13
CA GLN A 130 3.22 -5.08 43.00
C GLN A 130 3.23 -6.34 42.12
N MET A 131 4.20 -6.47 41.21
CA MET A 131 4.39 -7.69 40.42
C MET A 131 4.84 -8.90 41.25
N GLN A 132 5.55 -8.69 42.37
CA GLN A 132 6.01 -9.79 43.23
C GLN A 132 4.89 -10.44 44.06
N GLN A 133 3.72 -9.81 44.17
CA GLN A 133 2.61 -10.28 45.01
C GLN A 133 1.52 -11.07 44.26
N LEU A 134 1.67 -11.32 42.95
CA LEU A 134 0.65 -12.01 42.16
C LEU A 134 1.03 -13.49 41.94
N ASN A 135 0.23 -14.38 42.54
CA ASN A 135 0.38 -15.84 42.43
C ASN A 135 0.04 -16.42 41.03
N ASN A 136 -0.33 -15.59 40.06
CA ASN A 136 -0.80 -16.00 38.73
C ASN A 136 0.07 -15.45 37.58
N LEU A 137 1.39 -15.38 37.74
CA LEU A 137 2.28 -14.92 36.66
C LEU A 137 2.50 -16.01 35.61
N GLU A 138 2.37 -15.64 34.34
CA GLU A 138 2.86 -16.44 33.22
C GLU A 138 4.37 -16.26 33.07
N THR A 139 5.06 -17.32 32.64
CA THR A 139 6.49 -17.27 32.30
C THR A 139 6.65 -17.46 30.80
N TRP A 140 7.38 -16.55 30.15
CA TRP A 140 7.68 -16.58 28.73
C TRP A 140 9.17 -16.74 28.51
N GLN A 141 9.53 -17.38 27.40
CA GLN A 141 10.77 -17.03 26.71
C GLN A 141 10.49 -15.76 25.93
N ALA A 142 11.22 -14.68 26.20
CA ALA A 142 10.95 -13.38 25.65
C ALA A 142 12.15 -12.79 24.90
N ALA A 143 11.88 -12.23 23.73
CA ALA A 143 12.80 -11.34 23.04
C ALA A 143 12.58 -9.91 23.58
N ILE A 144 13.64 -9.27 24.04
CA ILE A 144 13.59 -7.96 24.68
C ILE A 144 14.12 -6.91 23.71
N ILE A 145 13.30 -5.89 23.44
CA ILE A 145 13.68 -4.73 22.63
C ILE A 145 13.66 -3.49 23.53
N PRO A 146 14.81 -2.88 23.82
CA PRO A 146 14.88 -1.62 24.56
C PRO A 146 14.17 -0.49 23.82
N LEU A 147 13.38 0.32 24.53
CA LEU A 147 12.76 1.53 23.99
C LEU A 147 13.51 2.78 24.47
N SER A 148 13.92 2.78 25.74
CA SER A 148 14.84 3.78 26.31
C SER A 148 15.59 3.19 27.52
N ALA A 149 16.27 4.04 28.29
CA ALA A 149 16.96 3.63 29.51
C ALA A 149 16.03 3.02 30.59
N ASP A 150 14.73 3.32 30.54
CA ASP A 150 13.76 2.94 31.58
C ASP A 150 12.58 2.10 31.07
N SER A 151 12.63 1.67 29.81
CA SER A 151 11.49 1.01 29.19
C SER A 151 11.90 0.08 28.06
N PHE A 152 11.14 -1.01 27.92
CA PHE A 152 11.35 -2.02 26.92
C PHE A 152 10.03 -2.68 26.53
N VAL A 153 10.07 -3.38 25.40
CA VAL A 153 9.00 -4.28 24.98
C VAL A 153 9.51 -5.72 24.95
N ALA A 154 8.72 -6.61 25.55
CA ALA A 154 8.97 -8.05 25.56
C ALA A 154 8.06 -8.74 24.55
N TYR A 155 8.65 -9.41 23.57
CA TYR A 155 7.98 -10.24 22.57
C TYR A 155 7.99 -11.69 23.01
N LYS A 156 6.82 -12.34 22.99
CA LYS A 156 6.68 -13.74 23.36
C LYS A 156 7.24 -14.66 22.28
N ILE A 157 8.22 -15.48 22.64
CA ILE A 157 8.80 -16.53 21.79
C ILE A 157 8.13 -17.87 22.07
N ALA A 158 7.90 -18.17 23.36
CA ALA A 158 7.25 -19.40 23.82
C ALA A 158 6.70 -19.21 25.24
N THR A 159 5.65 -19.96 25.59
CA THR A 159 5.19 -20.05 26.98
C THR A 159 5.96 -21.16 27.70
N VAL A 160 6.49 -20.87 28.88
CA VAL A 160 7.18 -21.85 29.72
C VAL A 160 6.18 -22.38 30.76
N ASN A 161 5.98 -23.70 30.78
CA ASN A 161 5.09 -24.33 31.76
C ASN A 161 5.80 -24.52 33.13
N ALA A 162 5.06 -24.99 34.13
CA ALA A 162 5.58 -25.23 35.48
C ALA A 162 6.71 -26.28 35.55
N SER A 163 6.90 -27.11 34.51
CA SER A 163 7.99 -28.07 34.39
C SER A 163 9.19 -27.56 33.58
N GLY A 164 9.19 -26.29 33.19
CA GLY A 164 10.30 -25.65 32.46
C GLY A 164 10.36 -25.97 30.97
N LEU A 165 9.32 -26.62 30.42
CA LEU A 165 9.22 -26.92 28.98
C LEU A 165 8.61 -25.73 28.23
N ALA A 166 9.28 -25.32 27.16
CA ALA A 166 8.82 -24.28 26.24
C ALA A 166 7.77 -24.85 25.27
N LEU A 167 6.58 -24.25 25.27
CA LEU A 167 5.51 -24.52 24.31
C LEU A 167 5.58 -23.46 23.20
N PRO A 168 5.80 -23.85 21.93
CA PRO A 168 5.96 -22.90 20.85
C PRO A 168 4.68 -22.09 20.63
N SER A 169 4.81 -20.76 20.56
CA SER A 169 3.72 -19.88 20.10
C SER A 169 3.75 -19.75 18.58
N SER A 170 2.59 -19.57 17.95
CA SER A 170 2.53 -19.28 16.51
C SER A 170 3.14 -17.92 16.24
N TRP A 171 4.07 -17.83 15.28
CA TRP A 171 4.74 -16.58 14.89
C TRP A 171 3.79 -15.50 14.34
N ASP A 172 2.54 -15.87 14.02
CA ASP A 172 1.50 -15.00 13.45
C ASP A 172 0.82 -14.07 14.47
N LEU A 173 0.99 -14.32 15.77
CA LEU A 173 0.45 -13.47 16.83
C LEU A 173 1.64 -12.97 17.65
N ASP A 174 2.24 -11.86 17.21
CA ASP A 174 3.30 -11.15 17.92
C ASP A 174 2.75 -10.57 19.24
N GLU A 175 2.50 -11.46 20.20
CA GLU A 175 2.09 -11.09 21.55
C GLU A 175 3.26 -10.39 22.23
N ARG A 176 3.04 -9.13 22.59
CA ARG A 176 4.04 -8.27 23.20
C ARG A 176 3.51 -7.55 24.44
N ARG A 177 4.42 -7.19 25.35
CA ARG A 177 4.15 -6.47 26.58
C ARG A 177 5.14 -5.33 26.74
N TYR A 178 4.63 -4.15 27.06
CA TYR A 178 5.44 -2.97 27.33
C TYR A 178 5.69 -2.85 28.83
N VAL A 179 6.91 -2.51 29.19
CA VAL A 179 7.34 -2.28 30.57
C VAL A 179 7.92 -0.88 30.66
N GLY A 180 7.50 -0.12 31.67
CA GLY A 180 7.84 1.29 31.84
C GLY A 180 7.00 2.19 30.94
N THR A 181 7.53 3.38 30.64
CA THR A 181 6.86 4.38 29.81
C THR A 181 6.75 3.89 28.36
N MET A 182 5.53 3.74 27.85
CA MET A 182 5.33 3.43 26.44
C MET A 182 5.75 4.65 25.59
N GLN A 183 6.73 4.45 24.71
CA GLN A 183 7.25 5.50 23.85
C GLN A 183 7.63 4.95 22.47
N CYS A 184 7.89 5.85 21.53
CA CYS A 184 8.32 5.47 20.19
C CYS A 184 9.73 4.85 20.24
N PHE A 185 9.95 3.81 19.45
CA PHE A 185 11.26 3.17 19.31
C PHE A 185 12.13 3.92 18.29
N ASN A 186 13.42 4.08 18.60
CA ASN A 186 14.44 4.65 17.71
C ASN A 186 14.09 6.05 17.17
N VAL A 187 13.53 6.93 18.02
CA VAL A 187 13.24 8.34 17.65
C VAL A 187 14.50 9.09 17.18
N GLN A 188 15.67 8.67 17.66
CA GLN A 188 16.98 9.19 17.24
C GLN A 188 17.25 9.02 15.72
N ALA A 189 16.52 8.14 15.02
CA ALA A 189 16.56 8.03 13.57
C ALA A 189 16.22 9.34 12.85
N LEU A 190 15.37 10.19 13.45
CA LEU A 190 15.04 11.52 12.92
C LEU A 190 16.29 12.42 12.90
N SER A 191 17.03 12.46 14.01
CA SER A 191 18.27 13.23 14.11
C SER A 191 19.34 12.71 13.16
N ARG A 192 19.56 11.39 13.11
CA ARG A 192 20.53 10.76 12.18
C ARG A 192 20.23 11.11 10.72
N SER A 193 18.95 11.10 10.37
CA SER A 193 18.52 11.35 8.99
C SER A 193 18.62 12.81 8.57
N LEU A 194 18.51 13.74 9.52
CA LEU A 194 18.84 15.14 9.28
C LEU A 194 20.32 15.34 8.96
N TYR A 195 21.23 14.62 9.63
CA TYR A 195 22.66 14.72 9.36
C TYR A 195 23.06 14.07 8.02
N ASN A 196 22.44 12.93 7.68
CA ASN A 196 22.80 12.15 6.50
C ASN A 196 21.96 12.47 5.26
N HIS A 197 21.02 13.42 5.36
CA HIS A 197 20.02 13.74 4.32
C HIS A 197 19.29 12.50 3.77
N SER A 198 19.12 11.48 4.61
CA SER A 198 18.44 10.24 4.26
C SER A 198 16.96 10.30 4.61
N PRO A 199 16.09 9.57 3.91
CA PRO A 199 14.70 9.46 4.30
C PRO A 199 14.53 8.64 5.59
N VAL A 200 13.49 8.94 6.37
CA VAL A 200 13.08 8.19 7.57
C VAL A 200 11.80 7.44 7.31
N PHE A 201 11.77 6.16 7.69
CA PHE A 201 10.56 5.35 7.70
C PHE A 201 9.92 5.33 9.08
N ILE A 202 8.60 5.52 9.15
CA ILE A 202 7.80 5.45 10.37
C ILE A 202 6.89 4.23 10.27
N THR A 203 7.11 3.23 11.13
CA THR A 203 6.40 1.96 11.13
C THR A 203 5.50 1.77 12.37
N GLY A 204 4.63 0.76 12.32
CA GLY A 204 3.75 0.43 13.46
C GLY A 204 4.43 -0.39 14.58
N SER A 205 5.41 -1.24 14.24
CA SER A 205 6.04 -2.18 15.18
C SER A 205 7.57 -2.06 15.20
N GLU A 206 8.17 -2.39 16.35
CA GLU A 206 9.63 -2.32 16.53
C GLU A 206 10.36 -3.30 15.60
N ILE A 207 9.79 -4.49 15.37
CA ILE A 207 10.37 -5.49 14.47
C ILE A 207 10.35 -5.00 13.02
N ASP A 208 9.30 -4.31 12.57
CA ASP A 208 9.26 -3.71 11.23
C ASP A 208 10.31 -2.61 11.06
N ALA A 209 10.51 -1.77 12.08
CA ALA A 209 11.57 -0.76 12.06
C ALA A 209 12.97 -1.41 12.02
N LEU A 210 13.21 -2.43 12.85
CA LEU A 210 14.47 -3.20 12.84
C LEU A 210 14.73 -3.89 11.49
N SER A 211 13.66 -4.32 10.81
CA SER A 211 13.75 -4.95 9.48
C SER A 211 14.25 -3.96 8.42
N LEU A 212 13.78 -2.71 8.45
CA LEU A 212 14.25 -1.65 7.57
C LEU A 212 15.67 -1.18 7.95
N GLU A 213 15.97 -1.08 9.24
CA GLU A 213 17.33 -0.76 9.74
C GLU A 213 18.36 -1.82 9.35
N SER A 214 17.95 -3.09 9.15
CA SER A 214 18.78 -4.17 8.60
C SER A 214 19.06 -4.03 7.10
N LEU A 215 18.31 -3.17 6.41
CA LEU A 215 18.55 -2.77 5.03
C LEU A 215 19.29 -1.43 4.94
N ASN A 216 19.83 -0.93 6.07
CA ASN A 216 20.46 0.39 6.21
C ASN A 216 19.50 1.56 5.90
N LEU A 217 18.21 1.37 6.11
CA LEU A 217 17.21 2.42 5.99
C LEU A 217 16.83 2.92 7.40
N PRO A 218 17.04 4.21 7.71
CA PRO A 218 16.68 4.75 9.02
C PRO A 218 15.18 4.61 9.27
N ALA A 219 14.81 3.94 10.36
CA ALA A 219 13.41 3.65 10.65
C ALA A 219 13.10 3.74 12.15
N LEU A 220 11.95 4.34 12.48
CA LEU A 220 11.42 4.41 13.83
C LEU A 220 10.06 3.72 13.90
N ALA A 221 9.69 3.22 15.09
CA ALA A 221 8.38 2.62 15.29
C ALA A 221 7.55 3.41 16.30
N LEU A 222 6.25 3.54 16.02
CA LEU A 222 5.30 4.08 17.00
C LEU A 222 5.06 3.11 18.16
N GLY A 223 5.17 1.81 17.91
CA GLY A 223 4.83 0.73 18.84
C GLY A 223 3.31 0.57 19.00
N HIS A 224 2.61 1.65 19.31
CA HIS A 224 1.16 1.72 19.42
C HIS A 224 0.61 3.02 18.81
N ALA A 225 -0.60 2.98 18.24
CA ALA A 225 -1.22 4.14 17.58
C ALA A 225 -1.42 5.35 18.52
N SER A 226 -1.51 5.13 19.83
CA SER A 226 -1.61 6.20 20.84
C SER A 226 -0.35 7.08 20.96
N ASN A 227 0.81 6.58 20.52
CA ASN A 227 2.09 7.29 20.68
C ASN A 227 2.30 8.39 19.63
N VAL A 228 1.37 8.57 18.69
CA VAL A 228 1.41 9.61 17.65
C VAL A 228 1.62 10.99 18.23
N GLY A 229 0.94 11.34 19.33
CA GLY A 229 1.11 12.63 19.99
C GLY A 229 2.54 12.88 20.48
N SER A 230 3.20 11.85 21.02
CA SER A 230 4.59 11.94 21.48
C SER A 230 5.56 12.17 20.31
N LEU A 231 5.34 11.48 19.18
CA LEU A 231 6.13 11.70 17.96
C LEU A 231 5.92 13.10 17.38
N MET A 232 4.67 13.59 17.35
CA MET A 232 4.35 14.94 16.88
C MET A 232 5.06 16.01 17.73
N LEU A 233 5.08 15.86 19.05
CA LEU A 233 5.82 16.76 19.95
C LEU A 233 7.32 16.76 19.65
N HIS A 234 7.92 15.59 19.41
CA HIS A 234 9.34 15.50 19.03
C HIS A 234 9.62 16.21 17.70
N LEU A 235 8.77 16.01 16.69
CA LEU A 235 8.89 16.69 15.40
C LEU A 235 8.78 18.22 15.56
N GLN A 236 7.82 18.69 16.37
CA GLN A 236 7.67 20.12 16.65
C GLN A 236 8.87 20.72 17.38
N GLN A 237 9.42 20.02 18.39
CA GLN A 237 10.61 20.44 19.11
C GLN A 237 11.83 20.49 18.19
N MET A 238 12.00 19.49 17.31
CA MET A 238 13.08 19.44 16.33
C MET A 238 13.01 20.62 15.35
N VAL A 239 11.82 20.97 14.88
CA VAL A 239 11.61 22.12 13.98
C VAL A 239 11.80 23.45 14.73
N SER A 240 11.41 23.53 16.00
CA SER A 240 11.55 24.76 16.80
C SER A 240 13.02 25.07 17.14
N ASN A 241 13.84 24.04 17.31
CA ASN A 241 15.25 24.16 17.69
C ASN A 241 16.21 24.37 16.51
N LYS A 242 15.74 24.24 15.25
CA LYS A 242 16.57 24.35 14.04
C LYS A 242 15.96 25.32 13.02
N SER A 243 16.79 26.03 12.27
CA SER A 243 16.34 26.97 11.24
C SER A 243 15.53 26.27 10.14
N PRO A 244 14.40 26.84 9.67
CA PRO A 244 13.50 26.23 8.69
C PRO A 244 14.14 25.93 7.33
N GLU A 245 15.26 26.58 6.99
CA GLU A 245 16.02 26.36 5.74
C GLU A 245 16.93 25.12 5.77
N ALA A 246 17.15 24.51 6.95
CA ALA A 246 18.03 23.34 7.13
C ALA A 246 17.29 22.00 7.23
N LEU A 247 15.95 22.00 7.17
CA LEU A 247 15.11 20.82 7.42
C LEU A 247 14.68 20.18 6.10
N SER A 248 15.59 19.45 5.45
CA SER A 248 15.27 18.57 4.31
C SER A 248 14.94 17.16 4.79
N LEU A 249 13.94 17.01 5.67
CA LEU A 249 13.53 15.70 6.17
C LEU A 249 12.41 15.12 5.30
N ASN A 250 12.66 13.92 4.76
CA ASN A 250 11.67 13.15 4.00
C ASN A 250 11.19 11.98 4.87
N CYS A 251 9.89 11.98 5.19
CA CYS A 251 9.25 10.96 6.01
C CYS A 251 8.39 10.03 5.14
N TYR A 252 8.58 8.72 5.27
CA TYR A 252 7.71 7.70 4.69
C TYR A 252 6.93 6.99 5.80
N LEU A 253 5.61 7.14 5.78
CA LEU A 253 4.70 6.48 6.72
C LEU A 253 4.34 5.10 6.17
N ALA A 254 4.87 4.06 6.79
CA ALA A 254 4.59 2.66 6.49
C ALA A 254 3.80 2.02 7.64
N LEU A 255 2.59 2.55 7.88
CA LEU A 255 1.74 2.13 8.99
C LEU A 255 0.81 0.97 8.60
N PRO A 256 0.46 0.07 9.54
CA PRO A 256 -0.45 -1.03 9.27
C PRO A 256 -1.84 -0.56 8.83
N SER A 257 -2.57 -1.42 8.12
CA SER A 257 -3.98 -1.16 7.82
C SER A 257 -4.84 -1.29 9.07
N GLY A 258 -5.82 -0.39 9.26
CA GLY A 258 -6.78 -0.44 10.36
C GLY A 258 -7.26 0.95 10.76
N ALA A 259 -8.44 1.05 11.38
CA ALA A 259 -9.05 2.35 11.72
C ALA A 259 -8.16 3.22 12.63
N LEU A 260 -7.60 2.62 13.69
CA LEU A 260 -6.71 3.33 14.63
C LEU A 260 -5.42 3.82 13.95
N TRP A 261 -4.82 3.00 13.09
CA TRP A 261 -3.61 3.36 12.36
C TRP A 261 -3.87 4.38 11.25
N HIS A 262 -5.05 4.34 10.64
CA HIS A 262 -5.48 5.34 9.68
C HIS A 262 -5.65 6.71 10.34
N GLU A 263 -6.26 6.77 11.53
CA GLU A 263 -6.36 8.02 12.30
C GLU A 263 -4.97 8.55 12.66
N ALA A 264 -4.09 7.69 13.17
CA ALA A 264 -2.70 8.00 13.46
C ALA A 264 -1.96 8.59 12.24
N GLN A 265 -2.14 7.96 11.06
CA GLN A 265 -1.55 8.41 9.80
C GLN A 265 -2.05 9.81 9.43
N VAL A 266 -3.36 10.05 9.48
CA VAL A 266 -3.95 11.36 9.14
C VAL A 266 -3.42 12.46 10.06
N GLN A 267 -3.30 12.17 11.37
CA GLN A 267 -2.74 13.11 12.34
C GLN A 267 -1.28 13.45 12.04
N LEU A 268 -0.45 12.44 11.76
CA LEU A 268 0.96 12.65 11.40
C LEU A 268 1.13 13.42 10.08
N GLN A 269 0.35 13.08 9.05
CA GLN A 269 0.38 13.80 7.77
C GLN A 269 0.00 15.27 7.95
N ARG A 270 -1.02 15.56 8.77
CA ARG A 270 -1.42 16.93 9.09
C ARG A 270 -0.30 17.67 9.81
N CYS A 271 0.29 17.05 10.83
CA CYS A 271 1.42 17.63 11.56
C CYS A 271 2.61 17.93 10.64
N CYS A 272 2.99 17.00 9.77
CA CYS A 272 4.08 17.20 8.81
C CYS A 272 3.77 18.34 7.83
N LYS A 273 2.53 18.45 7.34
CA LYS A 273 2.10 19.57 6.48
C LYS A 273 2.19 20.92 7.19
N GLU A 274 1.74 20.99 8.44
CA GLU A 274 1.84 22.20 9.28
C GLU A 274 3.30 22.61 9.51
N LEU A 275 4.19 21.62 9.70
CA LEU A 275 5.63 21.80 9.87
C LEU A 275 6.40 21.95 8.54
N LYS A 276 5.73 21.93 7.39
CA LYS A 276 6.32 21.98 6.05
C LYS A 276 7.37 20.88 5.78
N LEU A 277 7.19 19.71 6.38
CA LEU A 277 8.02 18.52 6.15
C LEU A 277 7.44 17.68 5.00
N SER A 278 8.32 17.05 4.22
CA SER A 278 7.89 16.11 3.18
C SER A 278 7.44 14.80 3.83
N CYS A 279 6.20 14.38 3.55
CA CYS A 279 5.60 13.21 4.17
C CYS A 279 4.77 12.42 3.15
N HIS A 280 5.16 11.18 2.91
CA HIS A 280 4.54 10.27 1.97
C HIS A 280 3.99 9.04 2.69
N VAL A 281 2.84 8.53 2.25
CA VAL A 281 2.28 7.28 2.78
C VAL A 281 2.61 6.17 1.81
N VAL A 282 3.16 5.07 2.32
CA VAL A 282 3.63 3.94 1.50
C VAL A 282 3.16 2.61 2.07
N ASP A 283 2.79 1.69 1.19
CA ASP A 283 2.43 0.32 1.55
C ASP A 283 3.61 -0.63 1.25
N LEU A 284 4.36 -0.95 2.30
CA LEU A 284 5.53 -1.82 2.20
C LEU A 284 5.25 -3.28 2.57
N ASN A 285 4.16 -3.56 3.29
CA ASN A 285 3.91 -4.90 3.81
C ASN A 285 3.02 -5.74 2.88
N THR A 286 2.10 -5.17 2.11
CA THR A 286 1.21 -5.96 1.24
C THR A 286 2.01 -6.77 0.20
N PRO A 287 1.68 -8.06 -0.04
CA PRO A 287 0.52 -8.82 0.43
C PRO A 287 0.67 -9.48 1.82
N TYR A 288 1.77 -9.23 2.52
CA TYR A 288 2.06 -9.79 3.84
C TYR A 288 1.48 -8.93 4.96
N SER A 289 1.29 -9.51 6.15
CA SER A 289 0.72 -8.78 7.28
C SER A 289 1.70 -7.77 7.91
N SER A 290 3.02 -7.93 7.73
CA SER A 290 4.04 -7.01 8.24
C SER A 290 5.23 -6.86 7.28
N ILE A 291 6.01 -5.80 7.45
CA ILE A 291 7.22 -5.53 6.65
C ILE A 291 8.26 -6.62 6.94
N ASN A 292 8.37 -7.05 8.19
CA ASN A 292 9.24 -8.15 8.58
C ASN A 292 8.90 -9.46 7.86
N LEU A 293 7.61 -9.82 7.75
CA LEU A 293 7.21 -11.01 6.98
C LEU A 293 7.49 -10.86 5.49
N CYS A 294 7.29 -9.67 4.94
CA CYS A 294 7.69 -9.39 3.55
C CYS A 294 9.20 -9.58 3.35
N LEU A 295 10.03 -9.11 4.28
CA LEU A 295 11.48 -9.29 4.25
C LEU A 295 11.87 -10.78 4.27
N LEU A 296 11.22 -11.57 5.13
CA LEU A 296 11.50 -13.00 5.30
C LEU A 296 11.06 -13.84 4.10
N GLN A 297 9.84 -13.59 3.60
CA GLN A 297 9.24 -14.44 2.57
C GLN A 297 9.58 -13.98 1.15
N ASN A 298 9.75 -12.67 0.92
CA ASN A 298 10.03 -12.13 -0.40
C ASN A 298 10.83 -10.80 -0.34
N ARG A 299 12.10 -10.93 0.04
CA ARG A 299 13.06 -9.80 0.11
C ARG A 299 13.13 -9.00 -1.19
N THR A 300 13.10 -9.66 -2.34
CA THR A 300 13.18 -8.99 -3.66
C THR A 300 11.99 -8.07 -3.90
N LEU A 301 10.78 -8.49 -3.52
CA LEU A 301 9.59 -7.64 -3.61
C LEU A 301 9.70 -6.41 -2.72
N LEU A 302 10.19 -6.56 -1.49
CA LEU A 302 10.41 -5.42 -0.59
C LEU A 302 11.45 -4.45 -1.16
N ILE A 303 12.58 -4.95 -1.67
CA ILE A 303 13.61 -4.11 -2.30
C ILE A 303 13.06 -3.39 -3.53
N ASN A 304 12.27 -4.05 -4.37
CA ASN A 304 11.64 -3.42 -5.53
C ASN A 304 10.67 -2.31 -5.10
N LYS A 305 9.84 -2.55 -4.07
CA LYS A 305 8.98 -1.50 -3.50
C LYS A 305 9.79 -0.31 -2.99
N LEU A 306 10.90 -0.56 -2.30
CA LEU A 306 11.80 0.48 -1.82
C LEU A 306 12.48 1.26 -2.96
N TYR A 307 12.78 0.61 -4.09
CA TYR A 307 13.36 1.27 -5.26
C TYR A 307 12.35 2.20 -5.97
N HIS A 308 11.07 1.86 -5.92
CA HIS A 308 9.97 2.61 -6.56
C HIS A 308 9.17 3.50 -5.57
N LEU A 309 9.77 3.91 -4.44
CA LEU A 309 9.07 4.67 -3.38
C LEU A 309 8.40 5.96 -3.86
N ASN A 310 9.07 6.71 -4.73
CA ASN A 310 8.54 7.98 -5.26
C ASN A 310 7.32 7.72 -6.15
N ASP A 311 7.31 6.59 -6.87
CA ASP A 311 6.15 6.18 -7.65
C ASP A 311 5.00 5.74 -6.72
N ILE A 312 5.30 4.98 -5.65
CA ILE A 312 4.29 4.48 -4.69
C ILE A 312 3.65 5.61 -3.86
N ALA A 313 4.42 6.66 -3.57
CA ALA A 313 4.00 7.78 -2.74
C ALA A 313 2.88 8.64 -3.34
N ASP A 314 2.79 8.70 -4.68
CA ASP A 314 1.85 9.57 -5.39
C ASP A 314 0.49 8.92 -5.67
N VAL A 315 0.36 7.60 -5.53
CA VAL A 315 -0.88 6.87 -5.83
C VAL A 315 -1.28 5.94 -4.69
N GLN A 316 -2.28 6.38 -3.92
CA GLN A 316 -2.87 5.59 -2.83
C GLN A 316 -3.84 4.54 -3.37
N LEU A 317 -3.35 3.32 -3.63
CA LEU A 317 -4.19 2.15 -3.81
C LEU A 317 -4.28 1.39 -2.48
N GLN A 318 -5.48 1.31 -1.90
CA GLN A 318 -5.76 0.51 -0.71
C GLN A 318 -6.00 -0.96 -1.10
N SER A 319 -5.77 -1.97 -0.25
CA SER A 319 -5.74 -3.41 -0.67
C SER A 319 -6.63 -4.35 0.16
N ALA A 320 -6.94 -5.55 -0.38
CA ALA A 320 -7.23 -6.81 0.34
C ALA A 320 -7.17 -8.06 -0.59
N VAL A 321 -6.97 -9.25 -0.01
CA VAL A 321 -6.38 -10.51 -0.55
C VAL A 321 -7.37 -11.69 -0.62
N ALA A 322 -7.24 -12.63 -1.60
CA ALA A 322 -7.28 -14.13 -1.54
C ALA A 322 -7.31 -14.78 -2.99
N PRO A 323 -7.20 -16.12 -3.23
CA PRO A 323 -6.22 -16.69 -4.17
C PRO A 323 -6.75 -17.37 -5.47
N SER A 324 -5.90 -17.24 -6.52
CA SER A 324 -5.57 -18.07 -7.70
C SER A 324 -6.56 -19.06 -8.34
N THR A 325 -6.77 -18.93 -9.67
CA THR A 325 -6.54 -20.03 -10.63
C THR A 325 -6.40 -19.50 -12.08
N PRO A 326 -5.34 -19.84 -12.84
CA PRO A 326 -5.14 -19.29 -14.17
C PRO A 326 -6.01 -20.03 -15.20
N LEU A 327 -6.91 -19.30 -15.88
CA LEU A 327 -7.67 -19.82 -17.01
C LEU A 327 -7.04 -19.35 -18.34
N ASN A 328 -6.29 -20.26 -18.94
CA ASN A 328 -5.87 -20.19 -20.34
C ASN A 328 -7.04 -20.59 -21.26
N ALA A 329 -7.81 -19.61 -21.72
CA ALA A 329 -8.52 -19.62 -23.00
C ALA A 329 -9.09 -18.21 -23.26
N SER A 330 -9.13 -17.77 -24.52
CA SER A 330 -9.82 -16.56 -24.95
C SER A 330 -11.32 -16.65 -24.61
N SER A 331 -11.69 -16.15 -23.43
CA SER A 331 -13.04 -16.21 -22.89
C SER A 331 -13.86 -15.02 -23.39
N LEU A 332 -14.95 -15.31 -24.09
CA LEU A 332 -15.95 -14.33 -24.52
C LEU A 332 -17.09 -14.24 -23.51
N VAL A 333 -17.67 -13.06 -23.37
CA VAL A 333 -18.88 -12.84 -22.58
C VAL A 333 -20.08 -13.23 -23.43
N LEU A 334 -20.66 -14.41 -23.20
CA LEU A 334 -21.81 -14.91 -23.97
C LEU A 334 -23.08 -15.07 -23.12
N SER A 335 -22.98 -14.82 -21.82
CA SER A 335 -24.07 -14.96 -20.85
C SER A 335 -23.93 -13.93 -19.73
N LEU A 336 -25.01 -13.73 -18.96
CA LEU A 336 -24.99 -12.88 -17.77
C LEU A 336 -24.03 -13.42 -16.70
N GLU A 337 -23.94 -14.74 -16.59
CA GLU A 337 -23.02 -15.42 -15.69
C GLU A 337 -21.55 -15.16 -16.07
N ASN A 338 -21.22 -15.18 -17.37
CA ASN A 338 -19.88 -14.84 -17.85
C ASN A 338 -19.53 -13.37 -17.55
N LEU A 339 -20.50 -12.46 -17.71
CA LEU A 339 -20.31 -11.05 -17.43
C LEU A 339 -20.09 -10.81 -15.92
N ALA A 340 -20.86 -11.49 -15.07
CA ALA A 340 -20.71 -11.38 -13.62
C ALA A 340 -19.37 -11.93 -13.12
N LYS A 341 -18.91 -13.04 -13.70
CA LYS A 341 -17.66 -13.70 -13.30
C LYS A 341 -16.39 -13.07 -13.88
N LEU A 342 -16.46 -12.12 -14.81
CA LEU A 342 -15.29 -11.42 -15.39
C LEU A 342 -14.02 -12.28 -15.64
N GLN A 343 -14.17 -13.57 -15.96
CA GLN A 343 -13.07 -14.48 -16.29
C GLN A 343 -12.71 -14.24 -17.75
N LEU A 344 -11.99 -13.14 -17.98
CA LEU A 344 -11.72 -12.58 -19.29
C LEU A 344 -10.26 -12.82 -19.67
N SER A 345 -10.03 -12.96 -20.97
CA SER A 345 -8.67 -12.99 -21.51
C SER A 345 -8.03 -11.61 -21.43
N PRO A 346 -6.68 -11.51 -21.43
CA PRO A 346 -5.97 -10.24 -21.31
C PRO A 346 -6.03 -9.43 -22.61
N LEU A 347 -7.23 -9.01 -22.98
CA LEU A 347 -7.57 -8.27 -24.18
C LEU A 347 -8.54 -7.12 -23.83
N LEU A 348 -8.74 -6.22 -24.80
CA LEU A 348 -9.65 -5.10 -24.67
C LEU A 348 -11.09 -5.55 -24.95
N TYR A 349 -12.02 -5.19 -24.08
CA TYR A 349 -13.46 -5.37 -24.25
C TYR A 349 -14.13 -4.00 -24.24
N THR A 350 -15.15 -3.81 -25.07
CA THR A 350 -15.91 -2.55 -25.13
C THR A 350 -17.33 -2.79 -24.63
N MET A 351 -17.78 -1.99 -23.67
CA MET A 351 -19.16 -1.96 -23.20
C MET A 351 -19.79 -0.61 -23.52
N ALA A 352 -20.83 -0.62 -24.34
CA ALA A 352 -21.52 0.58 -24.79
C ALA A 352 -22.98 0.59 -24.34
N SER A 353 -23.48 1.77 -23.93
CA SER A 353 -24.89 1.97 -23.58
C SER A 353 -25.41 3.28 -24.16
N PRO A 354 -26.70 3.33 -24.56
CA PRO A 354 -27.36 4.58 -24.92
C PRO A 354 -27.67 5.46 -23.70
N ALA A 355 -27.73 4.88 -22.49
CA ALA A 355 -28.09 5.59 -21.27
C ALA A 355 -27.00 5.45 -20.21
N VAL A 356 -26.48 6.60 -19.74
CA VAL A 356 -25.48 6.66 -18.66
C VAL A 356 -26.01 5.98 -17.40
N ALA A 357 -27.27 6.22 -17.03
CA ALA A 357 -27.90 5.63 -15.86
C ALA A 357 -27.95 4.09 -15.93
N LEU A 358 -28.19 3.53 -17.11
CA LEU A 358 -28.16 2.08 -17.33
C LEU A 358 -26.75 1.52 -17.13
N SER A 359 -25.75 2.17 -17.72
CA SER A 359 -24.35 1.75 -17.54
C SER A 359 -23.94 1.76 -16.08
N ARG A 360 -24.35 2.82 -15.37
CA ARG A 360 -24.06 3.05 -13.96
C ARG A 360 -24.65 1.95 -13.09
N LEU A 361 -25.88 1.52 -13.36
CA LEU A 361 -26.52 0.43 -12.63
C LEU A 361 -25.79 -0.90 -12.84
N VAL A 362 -25.43 -1.24 -14.08
CA VAL A 362 -24.66 -2.48 -14.35
C VAL A 362 -23.27 -2.41 -13.74
N LEU A 363 -22.58 -1.27 -13.87
CA LEU A 363 -21.28 -1.03 -13.23
C LEU A 363 -21.35 -1.21 -11.71
N ALA A 364 -22.38 -0.67 -11.05
CA ALA A 364 -22.57 -0.84 -9.61
C ALA A 364 -22.69 -2.31 -9.23
N CYS A 365 -23.46 -3.10 -10.00
CA CYS A 365 -23.58 -4.54 -9.77
C CYS A 365 -22.26 -5.30 -9.95
N LEU A 366 -21.41 -4.90 -10.91
CA LEU A 366 -20.10 -5.52 -11.12
C LEU A 366 -19.09 -5.12 -10.04
N VAL A 367 -19.13 -3.86 -9.60
CA VAL A 367 -18.26 -3.32 -8.55
C VAL A 367 -18.57 -3.92 -7.17
N ASP A 368 -19.84 -4.24 -6.91
CA ASP A 368 -20.29 -4.91 -5.68
C ASP A 368 -19.99 -6.42 -5.66
N ASN A 369 -19.54 -7.00 -6.79
CA ASN A 369 -19.26 -8.44 -6.84
C ASN A 369 -17.95 -8.77 -6.09
N PRO A 370 -18.00 -9.56 -5.00
CA PRO A 370 -16.82 -9.90 -4.21
C PRO A 370 -15.88 -10.90 -4.89
N GLN A 371 -16.28 -11.50 -6.01
CA GLN A 371 -15.51 -12.58 -6.65
C GLN A 371 -14.30 -12.10 -7.45
N HIS A 372 -14.19 -10.80 -7.74
CA HIS A 372 -13.14 -10.27 -8.62
C HIS A 372 -12.52 -8.98 -8.10
N GLN A 373 -11.21 -8.84 -8.32
CA GLN A 373 -10.48 -7.61 -8.06
C GLN A 373 -10.60 -6.68 -9.27
N LEU A 374 -11.01 -5.44 -9.02
CA LEU A 374 -11.33 -4.50 -10.08
C LEU A 374 -10.67 -3.16 -9.83
N ILE A 375 -10.14 -2.54 -10.87
CA ILE A 375 -9.69 -1.15 -10.84
C ILE A 375 -10.65 -0.34 -11.71
N TYR A 376 -11.40 0.56 -11.09
CA TYR A 376 -12.28 1.49 -11.76
C TYR A 376 -11.55 2.80 -12.00
N ALA A 377 -11.22 3.09 -13.26
CA ALA A 377 -10.63 4.34 -13.69
C ALA A 377 -11.72 5.30 -14.20
N GLY A 378 -11.85 6.45 -13.56
CA GLY A 378 -12.83 7.48 -13.92
C GLY A 378 -12.59 8.79 -13.19
N SER A 379 -13.38 9.81 -13.51
CA SER A 379 -13.38 11.08 -12.81
C SER A 379 -14.02 10.96 -11.43
N LYS A 380 -13.66 11.86 -10.52
CA LYS A 380 -14.22 11.96 -9.18
C LYS A 380 -15.75 12.07 -9.16
N MET A 381 -16.34 12.74 -10.14
CA MET A 381 -17.80 12.85 -10.26
C MET A 381 -18.42 11.50 -10.61
N GLN A 382 -17.81 10.73 -11.52
CA GLN A 382 -18.27 9.38 -11.87
C GLN A 382 -18.21 8.45 -10.65
N TRP A 383 -17.19 8.60 -9.79
CA TRP A 383 -17.07 7.85 -8.54
C TRP A 383 -18.17 8.16 -7.56
N GLN A 384 -18.42 9.45 -7.32
CA GLN A 384 -19.48 9.89 -6.41
C GLN A 384 -20.84 9.37 -6.86
N MET A 385 -21.12 9.39 -8.16
CA MET A 385 -22.34 8.79 -8.71
C MET A 385 -22.40 7.28 -8.47
N LEU A 386 -21.30 6.57 -8.65
CA LEU A 386 -21.24 5.12 -8.44
C LEU A 386 -21.46 4.77 -6.97
N CYS A 387 -20.72 5.42 -6.07
CA CYS A 387 -20.84 5.24 -4.62
C CYS A 387 -22.24 5.58 -4.11
N ALA A 388 -22.90 6.61 -4.67
CA ALA A 388 -24.27 6.96 -4.28
C ALA A 388 -25.29 5.86 -4.60
N MET A 389 -25.05 5.02 -5.61
CA MET A 389 -25.91 3.87 -5.91
C MET A 389 -25.58 2.63 -5.07
N LEU A 390 -24.34 2.53 -4.57
CA LEU A 390 -23.89 1.43 -3.71
C LEU A 390 -24.30 1.61 -2.26
N THR A 391 -24.53 2.86 -1.80
CA THR A 391 -25.03 3.11 -0.45
C THR A 391 -26.45 2.57 -0.30
N PRO A 392 -26.72 1.63 0.63
CA PRO A 392 -28.08 1.15 0.86
C PRO A 392 -28.95 2.33 1.28
N GLN A 393 -30.04 2.57 0.54
CA GLN A 393 -31.08 3.49 1.01
C GLN A 393 -31.71 2.86 2.25
N ASN A 394 -31.19 3.19 3.43
CA ASN A 394 -31.85 2.88 4.69
C ASN A 394 -33.25 3.48 4.62
N GLY A 395 -34.24 2.59 4.61
CA GLY A 395 -35.65 2.94 4.49
C GLY A 395 -36.03 3.97 5.54
N GLN A 396 -36.49 5.14 5.07
CA GLN A 396 -37.30 6.04 5.87
C GLN A 396 -38.61 5.32 6.21
N ASN A 397 -38.71 4.82 7.44
CA ASN A 397 -39.98 4.59 8.10
C ASN A 397 -39.90 5.16 9.52
N ALA A 398 -40.84 6.07 9.81
CA ALA A 398 -41.18 6.70 11.10
C ALA A 398 -40.14 7.73 11.63
N THR A 399 -40.48 8.96 12.05
CA THR A 399 -41.73 9.58 12.51
C THR A 399 -41.71 11.09 12.23
N SER A 400 -42.90 11.66 12.00
CA SER A 400 -43.12 13.11 12.02
C SER A 400 -42.84 13.69 13.41
N GLY A 401 -42.10 14.80 13.47
CA GLY A 401 -41.95 15.60 14.68
C GLY A 401 -41.31 16.94 14.33
N ASN A 402 -42.11 17.99 14.41
CA ASN A 402 -41.73 19.39 14.22
C ASN A 402 -40.45 19.77 14.98
N ASN A 403 -39.54 20.50 14.32
CA ASN A 403 -39.18 21.86 14.73
C ASN A 403 -38.29 22.52 13.67
N ALA A 404 -38.73 23.69 13.25
CA ALA A 404 -37.96 24.63 12.45
C ALA A 404 -36.98 25.40 13.36
N ALA A 405 -35.71 25.45 12.99
CA ALA A 405 -34.81 26.56 13.26
C ALA A 405 -33.64 26.48 12.27
N GLY A 406 -33.55 27.46 11.37
CA GLY A 406 -32.49 27.54 10.37
C GLY A 406 -31.17 28.01 10.95
N ILE A 407 -30.07 27.47 10.41
CA ILE A 407 -28.77 28.14 10.33
C ILE A 407 -28.21 27.85 8.95
N THR A 408 -27.97 28.92 8.20
CA THR A 408 -27.39 28.97 6.86
C THR A 408 -25.87 28.88 6.92
N GLY A 409 -25.30 28.11 5.99
CA GLY A 409 -23.93 28.29 5.49
C GLY A 409 -22.84 27.45 6.17
N SER A 410 -22.32 26.45 5.45
CA SER A 410 -20.89 26.08 5.38
C SER A 410 -20.72 24.76 4.63
N GLU A 411 -19.73 24.74 3.75
CA GLU A 411 -19.22 23.68 2.88
C GLU A 411 -19.33 22.25 3.44
N ALA A 412 -20.10 21.40 2.74
CA ALA A 412 -20.12 19.95 2.97
C ALA A 412 -18.98 19.29 2.19
N VAL A 413 -17.81 19.20 2.83
CA VAL A 413 -16.75 18.26 2.44
C VAL A 413 -17.26 16.85 2.73
N ALA A 414 -17.27 15.99 1.72
CA ALA A 414 -17.69 14.60 1.82
C ALA A 414 -16.67 13.77 2.63
N THR A 415 -16.75 13.85 3.95
CA THR A 415 -16.23 12.84 4.88
C THR A 415 -17.39 11.93 5.28
N GLY A 416 -17.61 10.88 4.50
CA GLY A 416 -18.60 9.84 4.80
C GLY A 416 -17.98 8.71 5.62
N ALA A 417 -17.75 8.93 6.92
CA ALA A 417 -17.57 7.85 7.87
C ALA A 417 -18.96 7.40 8.36
N SER A 418 -19.37 6.18 8.04
CA SER A 418 -20.50 5.52 8.68
C SER A 418 -19.97 4.66 9.83
N VAL A 419 -20.25 5.11 11.05
CA VAL A 419 -20.07 4.32 12.27
C VAL A 419 -21.30 3.43 12.40
N ASN A 420 -21.14 2.11 12.23
CA ASN A 420 -22.08 1.14 12.79
C ASN A 420 -21.56 0.69 14.15
N ALA A 421 -22.38 0.88 15.19
CA ALA A 421 -22.07 0.63 16.61
C ALA A 421 -22.10 -0.87 17.00
N THR A 422 -21.90 -1.77 16.05
CA THR A 422 -21.76 -3.21 16.28
C THR A 422 -20.53 -3.64 15.51
N GLY A 423 -19.52 -4.18 16.20
CA GLY A 423 -18.22 -4.59 15.65
C GLY A 423 -18.30 -5.71 14.62
N VAL A 424 -18.94 -5.45 13.50
CA VAL A 424 -19.04 -6.28 12.31
C VAL A 424 -18.16 -5.60 11.25
N LEU A 425 -17.13 -6.32 10.81
CA LEU A 425 -16.23 -5.92 9.74
C LEU A 425 -17.03 -5.35 8.57
N THR A 426 -16.78 -4.09 8.19
CA THR A 426 -17.29 -3.55 6.93
C THR A 426 -16.72 -4.41 5.80
N PRO A 427 -17.55 -4.89 4.85
CA PRO A 427 -17.05 -5.66 3.73
C PRO A 427 -16.08 -4.79 2.95
N GLN A 428 -14.82 -5.24 2.86
CA GLN A 428 -13.81 -4.59 2.05
C GLN A 428 -14.28 -4.63 0.59
N LEU A 429 -14.54 -3.46 0.01
CA LEU A 429 -14.82 -3.37 -1.42
C LEU A 429 -13.60 -3.88 -2.19
N HIS A 430 -13.81 -4.90 -3.01
CA HIS A 430 -12.77 -5.53 -3.84
C HIS A 430 -12.39 -4.65 -5.04
N THR A 431 -13.16 -3.59 -5.27
CA THR A 431 -12.92 -2.57 -6.28
C THR A 431 -12.05 -1.44 -5.74
N LYS A 432 -11.03 -1.04 -6.52
CA LYS A 432 -10.16 0.12 -6.29
C LYS A 432 -10.49 1.21 -7.29
N PHE A 433 -10.35 2.47 -6.87
CA PHE A 433 -10.68 3.62 -7.69
C PHE A 433 -9.38 4.34 -8.11
N LEU A 434 -9.21 4.59 -9.41
CA LEU A 434 -8.05 5.27 -10.00
C LEU A 434 -8.47 6.57 -10.71
N GLU A 435 -8.14 7.73 -10.13
CA GLU A 435 -8.70 9.01 -10.58
C GLU A 435 -8.08 9.39 -11.91
N LEU A 436 -8.89 9.61 -12.94
CA LEU A 436 -8.38 10.13 -14.21
C LEU A 436 -8.04 11.63 -14.08
N PRO A 437 -6.92 12.07 -14.67
CA PRO A 437 -6.40 13.42 -14.46
C PRO A 437 -7.34 14.49 -15.06
N LEU A 438 -7.47 15.61 -14.34
CA LEU A 438 -8.28 16.76 -14.75
C LEU A 438 -7.77 17.47 -16.01
N SER A 439 -6.48 17.32 -16.33
CA SER A 439 -5.88 17.88 -17.55
C SER A 439 -6.49 17.28 -18.81
N LEU A 440 -7.08 16.07 -18.70
CA LEU A 440 -7.72 15.34 -19.80
C LEU A 440 -6.82 15.22 -21.04
N SER A 441 -5.50 15.19 -20.88
CA SER A 441 -4.59 14.88 -21.98
C SER A 441 -4.49 13.37 -22.16
N ALA A 442 -4.32 12.92 -23.41
CA ALA A 442 -4.21 11.50 -23.71
C ALA A 442 -2.95 10.87 -23.06
N ASP A 443 -1.86 11.65 -22.99
CA ASP A 443 -0.61 11.24 -22.36
C ASP A 443 -0.76 11.08 -20.85
N ASP A 444 -1.39 12.05 -20.18
CA ASP A 444 -1.60 11.97 -18.72
C ASP A 444 -2.54 10.82 -18.38
N ILE A 445 -3.64 10.64 -19.12
CA ILE A 445 -4.57 9.52 -18.91
C ILE A 445 -3.84 8.19 -19.07
N GLU A 446 -3.06 8.02 -20.14
CA GLU A 446 -2.29 6.79 -20.36
C GLU A 446 -1.28 6.56 -19.23
N GLN A 447 -0.54 7.59 -18.82
CA GLN A 447 0.44 7.49 -17.74
C GLN A 447 -0.24 7.14 -16.41
N THR A 448 -1.36 7.77 -16.08
CA THR A 448 -2.14 7.45 -14.88
C THR A 448 -2.63 6.00 -14.89
N LEU A 449 -3.16 5.50 -16.02
CA LEU A 449 -3.59 4.11 -16.15
C LEU A 449 -2.42 3.14 -15.94
N ARG A 450 -1.29 3.36 -16.63
CA ARG A 450 -0.06 2.55 -16.51
C ARG A 450 0.46 2.52 -15.09
N HIS A 451 0.49 3.69 -14.46
CA HIS A 451 0.96 3.84 -13.09
C HIS A 451 0.03 3.11 -12.11
N GLY A 452 -1.29 3.30 -12.22
CA GLY A 452 -2.26 2.59 -11.39
C GLY A 452 -2.19 1.07 -11.54
N LEU A 453 -1.99 0.56 -12.74
CA LEU A 453 -1.78 -0.87 -12.99
C LEU A 453 -0.47 -1.39 -12.40
N THR A 454 0.61 -0.62 -12.52
CA THR A 454 1.91 -0.95 -11.93
C THR A 454 1.80 -1.03 -10.41
N MET A 455 1.13 -0.05 -9.79
CA MET A 455 0.89 -0.03 -8.35
C MET A 455 0.01 -1.18 -7.88
N ALA A 456 -1.03 -1.54 -8.64
CA ALA A 456 -1.85 -2.70 -8.33
C ALA A 456 -1.03 -4.00 -8.34
N ARG A 457 -0.16 -4.20 -9.33
CA ARG A 457 0.77 -5.35 -9.39
C ARG A 457 1.76 -5.34 -8.22
N LEU A 458 2.33 -4.18 -7.87
CA LEU A 458 3.23 -4.04 -6.72
C LEU A 458 2.53 -4.34 -5.38
N ASN A 459 1.23 -4.05 -5.30
CA ASN A 459 0.37 -4.39 -4.16
C ASN A 459 -0.14 -5.84 -4.20
N GLY A 460 0.41 -6.69 -5.08
CA GLY A 460 0.09 -8.11 -5.13
C GLY A 460 -1.32 -8.41 -5.63
N MET A 461 -1.98 -7.45 -6.30
CA MET A 461 -3.25 -7.73 -6.99
C MET A 461 -2.95 -8.66 -8.17
N GLN A 462 -3.45 -9.89 -8.08
CA GLN A 462 -3.39 -10.88 -9.15
C GLN A 462 -4.80 -11.06 -9.72
N GLU A 463 -4.90 -11.38 -11.02
CA GLU A 463 -6.19 -11.58 -11.71
C GLU A 463 -7.12 -10.35 -11.67
N LEU A 464 -6.54 -9.16 -11.84
CA LEU A 464 -7.29 -7.90 -11.82
C LEU A 464 -7.94 -7.59 -13.17
N THR A 465 -9.10 -6.94 -13.15
CA THR A 465 -9.72 -6.33 -14.34
C THR A 465 -9.66 -4.81 -14.24
N LEU A 466 -9.18 -4.14 -15.28
CA LEU A 466 -9.24 -2.67 -15.38
C LEU A 466 -10.53 -2.27 -16.09
N MET A 467 -11.36 -1.46 -15.44
CA MET A 467 -12.50 -0.79 -16.06
C MET A 467 -12.17 0.67 -16.29
N VAL A 468 -12.26 1.14 -17.53
CA VAL A 468 -12.02 2.55 -17.88
C VAL A 468 -13.33 3.20 -18.31
N ASP A 469 -13.79 4.19 -17.57
CA ASP A 469 -15.03 4.90 -17.82
C ASP A 469 -14.81 6.19 -18.61
N THR A 470 -15.17 6.16 -19.88
CA THR A 470 -14.96 7.27 -20.83
C THR A 470 -16.17 8.17 -20.99
N PHE A 471 -17.25 8.00 -20.22
CA PHE A 471 -18.48 8.79 -20.39
C PHE A 471 -18.26 10.31 -20.20
N ALA A 472 -17.26 10.71 -19.43
CA ALA A 472 -16.90 12.12 -19.21
C ALA A 472 -15.90 12.67 -20.25
N LEU A 473 -15.41 11.83 -21.16
CA LEU A 473 -14.40 12.22 -22.15
C LEU A 473 -15.08 12.58 -23.48
N ASP A 474 -14.55 13.59 -24.18
CA ASP A 474 -15.04 13.92 -25.51
C ASP A 474 -14.57 12.91 -26.58
N LEU A 475 -15.19 12.96 -27.77
CA LEU A 475 -14.88 12.04 -28.86
C LEU A 475 -13.44 12.16 -29.38
N ASN A 476 -12.86 13.36 -29.38
CA ASN A 476 -11.49 13.58 -29.86
C ASN A 476 -10.49 12.93 -28.92
N LEU A 477 -10.69 13.10 -27.62
CA LEU A 477 -9.86 12.48 -26.59
C LEU A 477 -10.02 10.96 -26.61
N CYS A 478 -11.26 10.46 -26.75
CA CYS A 478 -11.52 9.02 -26.89
C CYS A 478 -10.77 8.42 -28.09
N ALA A 479 -10.74 9.13 -29.23
CA ALA A 479 -10.01 8.69 -30.42
C ALA A 479 -8.49 8.65 -30.19
N GLN A 480 -7.94 9.58 -29.40
CA GLN A 480 -6.52 9.60 -29.06
C GLN A 480 -6.13 8.49 -28.07
N ILE A 481 -6.99 8.17 -27.10
CA ILE A 481 -6.71 7.16 -26.07
C ILE A 481 -7.06 5.73 -26.50
N SER A 482 -7.91 5.51 -27.50
CA SER A 482 -8.39 4.17 -27.84
C SER A 482 -7.26 3.18 -28.17
N ALA A 483 -6.33 3.59 -29.04
CA ALA A 483 -5.18 2.78 -29.42
C ALA A 483 -4.17 2.62 -28.27
N ARG A 484 -4.13 3.57 -27.33
CA ARG A 484 -3.23 3.54 -26.17
C ARG A 484 -3.75 2.55 -25.11
N ILE A 485 -5.04 2.63 -24.78
CA ILE A 485 -5.72 1.70 -23.88
C ILE A 485 -5.64 0.26 -24.41
N ALA A 486 -5.74 0.07 -25.73
CA ALA A 486 -5.63 -1.24 -26.37
C ALA A 486 -4.28 -1.95 -26.17
N ARG A 487 -3.22 -1.23 -25.77
CA ARG A 487 -1.90 -1.81 -25.47
C ARG A 487 -1.79 -2.32 -24.04
N LEU A 488 -2.58 -1.77 -23.12
CA LEU A 488 -2.54 -2.12 -21.70
C LEU A 488 -2.83 -3.61 -21.43
N PRO A 489 -3.81 -4.26 -22.09
CA PRO A 489 -4.06 -5.69 -21.86
C PRO A 489 -2.85 -6.57 -22.17
N THR A 490 -2.17 -6.30 -23.29
CA THR A 490 -0.99 -7.07 -23.70
C THR A 490 0.23 -6.80 -22.83
N GLU A 491 0.38 -5.57 -22.35
CA GLU A 491 1.54 -5.18 -21.55
C GLU A 491 1.44 -5.64 -20.09
N PHE A 492 0.25 -5.53 -19.52
CA PHE A 492 -0.02 -5.89 -18.14
C PHE A 492 -0.68 -7.27 -18.00
N GLU A 493 -0.84 -8.01 -19.09
CA GLU A 493 -1.46 -9.36 -19.11
C GLU A 493 -2.77 -9.42 -18.31
N ILE A 494 -3.62 -8.39 -18.48
CA ILE A 494 -4.89 -8.24 -17.76
C ILE A 494 -6.04 -7.95 -18.73
N PRO A 495 -7.28 -8.32 -18.39
CA PRO A 495 -8.44 -7.84 -19.11
C PRO A 495 -8.66 -6.34 -18.86
N VAL A 496 -8.95 -5.60 -19.94
CA VAL A 496 -9.36 -4.19 -19.86
C VAL A 496 -10.73 -4.04 -20.48
N MET A 497 -11.64 -3.39 -19.76
CA MET A 497 -13.00 -3.13 -20.20
C MET A 497 -13.25 -1.63 -20.28
N VAL A 498 -13.52 -1.11 -21.47
CA VAL A 498 -13.86 0.29 -21.68
C VAL A 498 -15.38 0.46 -21.63
N TRP A 499 -15.84 1.38 -20.78
CA TRP A 499 -17.22 1.78 -20.63
C TRP A 499 -17.46 3.11 -21.32
N CYS A 500 -18.24 3.08 -22.39
CA CYS A 500 -18.40 4.24 -23.27
C CYS A 500 -19.87 4.46 -23.66
N SER A 501 -20.15 5.65 -24.21
CA SER A 501 -21.44 5.91 -24.85
C SER A 501 -21.56 5.13 -26.16
N LEU A 502 -22.80 5.01 -26.68
CA LEU A 502 -23.02 4.42 -28.01
C LEU A 502 -22.30 5.20 -29.12
N GLU A 503 -22.20 6.53 -28.98
CA GLU A 503 -21.47 7.39 -29.90
C GLU A 503 -19.97 7.11 -29.87
N GLN A 504 -19.38 6.84 -28.70
CA GLN A 504 -17.97 6.52 -28.54
C GLN A 504 -17.60 5.10 -29.00
N LYS A 505 -18.59 4.18 -29.07
CA LYS A 505 -18.38 2.74 -29.31
C LYS A 505 -17.42 2.43 -30.46
N HIS A 506 -17.65 3.06 -31.62
CA HIS A 506 -16.89 2.80 -32.84
C HIS A 506 -15.40 3.13 -32.72
N LEU A 507 -15.00 4.00 -31.78
CA LEU A 507 -13.61 4.36 -31.54
C LEU A 507 -12.81 3.23 -30.84
N PHE A 508 -13.50 2.40 -30.05
CA PHE A 508 -12.90 1.31 -29.28
C PHE A 508 -13.15 -0.06 -29.92
N GLU A 509 -14.27 -0.22 -30.63
CA GLU A 509 -14.69 -1.48 -31.26
C GLU A 509 -13.59 -2.12 -32.12
N GLY A 510 -12.90 -1.32 -32.93
CA GLY A 510 -11.83 -1.80 -33.82
C GLY A 510 -10.58 -2.34 -33.11
N ASN A 511 -10.39 -2.02 -31.83
CA ASN A 511 -9.29 -2.52 -31.01
C ASN A 511 -9.73 -3.57 -29.98
N SER A 512 -11.04 -3.81 -29.86
CA SER A 512 -11.60 -4.70 -28.85
C SER A 512 -11.79 -6.12 -29.39
N LEU A 513 -11.53 -7.12 -28.55
CA LEU A 513 -11.86 -8.51 -28.82
C LEU A 513 -13.38 -8.69 -28.99
N GLN A 514 -14.14 -8.03 -28.14
CA GLN A 514 -15.59 -8.15 -28.09
C GLN A 514 -16.20 -6.81 -27.69
N THR A 515 -17.27 -6.45 -28.38
CA THR A 515 -18.13 -5.33 -28.02
C THR A 515 -19.47 -5.85 -27.50
N ILE A 516 -19.90 -5.31 -26.36
CA ILE A 516 -21.16 -5.64 -25.69
C ILE A 516 -21.99 -4.37 -25.66
N GLU A 517 -23.12 -4.38 -26.35
CA GLU A 517 -24.09 -3.30 -26.31
C GLU A 517 -25.16 -3.60 -25.27
N MET A 518 -25.42 -2.63 -24.41
CA MET A 518 -26.50 -2.66 -23.44
C MET A 518 -27.68 -1.85 -23.96
N ALA A 519 -28.87 -2.38 -23.79
CA ALA A 519 -30.11 -1.67 -24.07
C ALA A 519 -31.15 -1.98 -23.01
N GLN A 520 -32.07 -1.04 -22.78
CA GLN A 520 -33.26 -1.31 -22.00
C GLN A 520 -34.21 -2.18 -22.82
N GLY A 521 -34.60 -3.33 -22.25
CA GLY A 521 -35.59 -4.24 -22.81
C GLY A 521 -37.01 -3.87 -22.40
N ARG A 522 -37.80 -4.87 -21.99
CA ARG A 522 -39.10 -4.65 -21.34
C ARG A 522 -38.94 -4.05 -19.95
N GLU A 523 -40.06 -3.82 -19.24
CA GLU A 523 -40.05 -3.32 -17.86
C GLU A 523 -39.07 -4.13 -16.99
N ASN A 524 -38.08 -3.44 -16.42
CA ASN A 524 -37.01 -3.99 -15.57
C ASN A 524 -36.07 -5.01 -16.25
N GLU A 525 -36.07 -5.11 -17.58
CA GLU A 525 -35.15 -5.96 -18.35
C GLU A 525 -33.99 -5.14 -18.91
N ILE A 526 -32.76 -5.59 -18.66
CA ILE A 526 -31.56 -5.11 -19.34
C ILE A 526 -31.14 -6.18 -20.33
N VAL A 527 -30.98 -5.78 -21.59
CA VAL A 527 -30.60 -6.67 -22.68
C VAL A 527 -29.15 -6.36 -23.07
N PHE A 528 -28.36 -7.42 -23.18
CA PHE A 528 -26.99 -7.38 -23.67
C PHE A 528 -26.92 -8.04 -25.03
N LEU A 529 -26.32 -7.34 -25.99
CA LEU A 529 -26.10 -7.80 -27.36
C LEU A 529 -24.60 -7.87 -27.60
N THR A 530 -24.13 -8.98 -28.14
CA THR A 530 -22.73 -9.13 -28.49
C THR A 530 -22.56 -10.08 -29.66
N LEU A 531 -21.38 -10.07 -30.28
CA LEU A 531 -21.02 -10.97 -31.38
C LEU A 531 -19.94 -11.94 -30.89
N ASP A 532 -20.03 -13.20 -31.31
CA ASP A 532 -18.93 -14.15 -31.15
C ASP A 532 -17.91 -14.06 -32.30
N SER A 533 -16.87 -14.88 -32.22
CA SER A 533 -15.83 -14.99 -33.26
C SER A 533 -16.33 -15.46 -34.62
N SER A 534 -17.55 -16.00 -34.71
CA SER A 534 -18.22 -16.38 -35.97
C SER A 534 -19.18 -15.29 -36.46
N CYS A 535 -19.13 -14.09 -35.88
CA CYS A 535 -20.06 -12.99 -36.12
C CYS A 535 -21.52 -13.34 -35.80
N ARG A 536 -21.77 -14.37 -34.99
CA ARG A 536 -23.13 -14.71 -34.56
C ARG A 536 -23.52 -13.79 -33.41
N GLN A 537 -24.71 -13.21 -33.51
CA GLN A 537 -25.25 -12.39 -32.45
C GLN A 537 -25.77 -13.24 -31.30
N HIS A 538 -25.26 -12.95 -30.11
CA HIS A 538 -25.72 -13.46 -28.83
C HIS A 538 -26.52 -12.38 -28.11
N ARG A 539 -27.62 -12.80 -27.51
CA ARG A 539 -28.50 -11.96 -26.72
C ARG A 539 -28.76 -12.64 -25.39
N PHE A 540 -28.45 -11.95 -24.31
CA PHE A 540 -28.81 -12.37 -22.95
C PHE A 540 -29.42 -11.19 -22.21
N SER A 541 -30.28 -11.47 -21.22
CA SER A 541 -30.94 -10.42 -20.46
C SER A 541 -31.03 -10.75 -18.97
N THR A 542 -31.24 -9.71 -18.15
CA THR A 542 -31.40 -9.85 -16.69
C THR A 542 -32.72 -10.49 -16.28
N PHE A 543 -33.68 -10.61 -17.20
CA PHE A 543 -34.97 -11.22 -16.94
C PHE A 543 -34.90 -12.73 -17.21
N GLN A 544 -34.78 -13.54 -16.16
CA GLN A 544 -35.08 -14.97 -16.24
C GLN A 544 -36.61 -15.15 -16.27
N GLY A 545 -37.17 -15.16 -17.47
CA GLY A 545 -38.54 -15.64 -17.66
C GLY A 545 -38.57 -17.16 -17.53
N TYR A 546 -39.40 -17.63 -16.58
CA TYR A 546 -39.79 -19.01 -16.29
C TYR A 546 -39.98 -19.93 -17.51
#